data_AF-A0A392R056-F1
#
_entry.id   AF-A0A392R056-F1
#
_cell.length_a   1.000
_cell.length_b   1.000
_cell.length_c   1.000
_cell.angle_alpha   90.00
_cell.angle_beta   90.00
_cell.angle_gamma   90.00
#
_symmetry.space_group_name_H-M   'P 1'
#
loop_
_entity.id
_entity.type
_entity.pdbx_description
1 polymer ?
#
loop_
_entity_poly.entity_id
_entity_poly.type
_entity_poly.pdbx_seq_one_letter_code
_entity_poly.pdbx_strand_id
1 'polypeptide(L)' 'AGVPIPTTLDGPFKPVTVPLDKSFRGNAVDLPDTDPLVQRYVEGFQPEQISLSLSASHSSVWISWITDVSGV' A
#
# COMPACT_ATOMS: atom_id res chain seq x y z
N ALA A 1 1.30 33.21 -21.90
CA ALA A 1 0.36 32.09 -21.63
C ALA A 1 1.19 30.89 -21.21
N GLY A 2 0.79 30.16 -20.16
CA GLY A 2 1.51 28.97 -19.70
C GLY A 2 1.39 27.80 -20.69
N VAL A 3 2.33 26.86 -20.64
CA VAL A 3 2.24 25.62 -21.41
C VAL A 3 1.08 24.78 -20.84
N PRO A 4 0.11 24.34 -21.66
CA PRO A 4 -0.98 23.49 -21.20
C PRO A 4 -0.47 22.12 -20.70
N ILE A 5 -1.11 21.58 -19.66
CA ILE A 5 -0.82 20.23 -19.16
C ILE A 5 -1.25 19.23 -20.24
N PRO A 6 -0.35 18.35 -20.71
CA PRO A 6 -0.67 17.45 -21.79
C PRO A 6 -1.68 16.39 -21.33
N THR A 7 -2.58 15.98 -22.22
CA THR A 7 -3.61 14.99 -21.90
C THR A 7 -3.47 13.78 -22.81
N THR A 8 -4.07 12.64 -22.42
CA THR A 8 -4.08 11.45 -23.29
C THR A 8 -4.93 11.63 -24.55
N LEU A 9 -5.77 12.69 -24.62
CA LEU A 9 -6.52 13.03 -25.82
C LEU A 9 -5.60 13.41 -27.00
N ASP A 10 -4.42 13.92 -26.68
CA ASP A 10 -3.41 14.40 -27.65
C ASP A 10 -2.55 13.26 -28.23
N GLY A 11 -2.81 12.01 -27.81
CA GLY A 11 -2.07 10.82 -28.23
C GLY A 11 -0.92 10.46 -27.28
N PRO A 12 0.01 9.58 -27.72
CA PRO A 12 1.10 9.12 -26.88
C PRO A 12 2.07 10.26 -26.55
N PHE A 13 2.49 10.32 -25.29
CA PHE A 13 3.54 11.24 -24.88
C PHE A 13 4.90 10.78 -25.44
N LYS A 14 5.77 11.76 -25.74
CA LYS A 14 7.17 11.46 -26.05
C LYS A 14 7.80 10.73 -24.85
N PRO A 15 8.51 9.60 -25.05
CA PRO A 15 9.18 8.90 -23.97
C PRO A 15 10.16 9.80 -23.20
N VAL A 16 10.12 9.72 -21.87
CA VAL A 16 11.04 10.43 -20.97
C VAL A 16 11.70 9.41 -20.07
N THR A 17 13.02 9.47 -19.93
CA THR A 17 13.79 8.68 -18.97
C THR A 17 14.26 9.60 -17.85
N VAL A 18 13.85 9.30 -16.61
CA VAL A 18 14.36 10.01 -15.44
C VAL A 18 15.78 9.50 -15.16
N PRO A 19 16.80 10.37 -15.03
CA PRO A 19 18.15 9.94 -14.70
C PRO A 19 18.21 9.19 -13.39
N LEU A 20 19.10 8.21 -13.32
CA LEU A 20 19.37 7.47 -12.09
C LEU A 20 19.92 8.41 -11.00
N ASP A 21 19.25 8.45 -9.85
CA ASP A 21 19.79 9.10 -8.65
C ASP A 21 20.94 8.26 -8.09
N LYS A 22 22.15 8.81 -8.11
CA LYS A 22 23.37 8.14 -7.67
C LYS A 22 23.61 8.23 -6.16
N SER A 23 22.76 8.94 -5.41
CA SER A 23 22.86 9.10 -3.95
C SER A 23 22.34 7.90 -3.16
N PHE A 24 22.35 6.70 -3.76
CA PHE A 24 21.77 5.48 -3.22
C PHE A 24 22.01 5.28 -1.72
N ARG A 25 20.94 4.99 -0.99
CA ARG A 25 20.97 4.74 0.46
C ARG A 25 21.26 3.27 0.82
N GLY A 26 21.72 2.46 -0.14
CA GLY A 26 21.86 1.01 0.01
C GLY A 26 20.56 0.26 -0.30
N ASN A 27 20.42 -0.95 0.22
CA ASN A 27 19.22 -1.76 0.08
C ASN A 27 18.16 -1.33 1.09
N ALA A 28 16.88 -1.53 0.75
CA ALA A 28 15.81 -1.45 1.74
C ALA A 28 16.06 -2.51 2.84
N VAL A 29 15.80 -2.14 4.09
CA VAL A 29 15.89 -3.04 5.24
C VAL A 29 14.47 -3.27 5.73
N ASP A 30 14.09 -4.55 5.89
CA ASP A 30 12.76 -4.91 6.38
C ASP A 30 12.53 -4.37 7.80
N LEU A 31 11.26 -4.07 8.11
CA LEU A 31 10.90 -3.73 9.49
C LEU A 31 11.18 -4.93 10.40
N PRO A 32 11.82 -4.72 11.56
CA PRO A 32 12.03 -5.81 12.50
C PRO A 32 10.69 -6.29 13.06
N ASP A 33 10.64 -7.54 13.52
CA ASP A 33 9.48 -8.06 14.23
C ASP A 33 9.15 -7.25 15.49
N THR A 34 10.14 -6.63 16.14
CA THR A 34 9.95 -5.74 17.29
C THR A 34 9.34 -4.37 16.95
N ASP A 35 9.14 -4.05 15.67
CA ASP A 35 8.50 -2.77 15.30
C ASP A 35 7.07 -2.75 15.84
N PRO A 36 6.67 -1.71 16.59
CA PRO A 36 5.34 -1.64 17.18
C PRO A 36 4.23 -1.85 16.14
N LEU A 37 4.40 -1.39 14.89
CA LEU A 37 3.36 -1.49 13.87
C LEU A 37 3.07 -2.92 13.38
N VAL A 38 3.96 -3.88 13.65
CA VAL A 38 3.76 -5.30 13.30
C VAL A 38 3.49 -6.18 14.51
N GLN A 39 3.44 -5.58 15.71
CA GLN A 39 3.10 -6.28 16.94
C GLN A 39 1.59 -6.47 17.07
N ARG A 40 1.19 -7.48 17.86
CA ARG A 40 -0.21 -7.74 18.19
C ARG A 40 -0.72 -6.70 19.20
N TYR A 41 -1.85 -6.06 18.89
CA TYR A 41 -2.48 -5.05 19.75
C TYR A 41 -3.82 -5.49 20.35
N VAL A 42 -4.26 -6.72 20.06
CA VAL A 42 -5.58 -7.22 20.45
C VAL A 42 -5.46 -8.43 21.38
N GLU A 43 -6.40 -8.57 22.30
CA GLU A 43 -6.43 -9.65 23.30
C GLU A 43 -7.43 -10.75 22.90
N GLY A 44 -7.07 -12.01 23.13
CA GLY A 44 -7.92 -13.16 22.81
C GLY A 44 -8.40 -13.15 21.35
N PHE A 45 -9.67 -13.48 21.11
CA PHE A 45 -10.27 -13.54 19.77
C PHE A 45 -10.74 -12.19 19.22
N GLN A 46 -10.24 -11.07 19.72
CA GLN A 46 -10.49 -9.78 19.11
C GLN A 46 -9.93 -9.75 17.67
N PRO A 47 -10.63 -9.10 16.71
CA PRO A 47 -10.22 -9.10 15.32
C PRO A 47 -8.98 -8.22 15.09
N GLU A 48 -8.04 -8.73 14.30
CA GLU A 48 -6.85 -8.01 13.83
C GLU A 48 -6.71 -8.10 12.31
N GLN A 49 -5.80 -7.29 11.75
CA GLN A 49 -5.53 -7.25 10.31
C GLN A 49 -6.81 -7.06 9.46
N ILE A 50 -7.67 -6.15 9.91
CA ILE A 50 -8.96 -5.88 9.27
C ILE A 50 -8.72 -5.26 7.89
N SER A 51 -9.28 -5.88 6.87
CA SER A 51 -9.17 -5.42 5.49
C SER A 51 -10.54 -5.26 4.85
N LEU A 52 -10.65 -4.22 4.01
CA LEU A 52 -11.82 -3.96 3.19
C LEU A 52 -11.43 -4.08 1.72
N SER A 53 -12.27 -4.74 0.93
CA SER A 53 -12.09 -4.87 -0.50
C SER A 53 -13.37 -4.53 -1.24
N LEU A 54 -13.22 -3.92 -2.43
CA LEU A 54 -14.36 -3.63 -3.30
C LEU A 54 -15.04 -4.93 -3.72
N SER A 55 -16.37 -4.86 -3.84
CA SER A 55 -17.14 -5.93 -4.47
C SER A 55 -17.26 -5.70 -5.98
N ALA A 56 -18.00 -6.57 -6.66
CA ALA A 56 -18.32 -6.42 -8.08
C ALA A 56 -19.19 -5.18 -8.37
N SER A 57 -19.92 -4.67 -7.36
CA SER A 57 -20.71 -3.45 -7.45
C SER A 57 -20.38 -2.47 -6.32
N HIS A 58 -20.63 -1.18 -6.55
CA HIS A 58 -20.37 -0.11 -5.58
C HIS A 58 -21.26 -0.18 -4.32
N SER A 59 -22.35 -0.96 -4.36
CA SER A 59 -23.28 -1.12 -3.25
C SER A 59 -22.87 -2.21 -2.25
N SER A 60 -21.70 -2.82 -2.43
CA SER A 60 -21.22 -3.93 -1.60
C SER A 60 -19.71 -3.87 -1.41
N VAL A 61 -19.23 -4.39 -0.28
CA VAL A 61 -17.82 -4.55 0.07
C VAL A 61 -17.60 -5.88 0.77
N TRP A 62 -16.38 -6.40 0.69
CA TRP A 62 -15.90 -7.49 1.52
C TRP A 62 -15.20 -6.93 2.75
N ILE A 63 -15.49 -7.52 3.91
CA ILE A 63 -14.81 -7.23 5.17
C ILE A 63 -14.20 -8.54 5.65
N SER A 64 -12.89 -8.56 5.87
CA SER A 64 -12.14 -9.73 6.36
C SER A 64 -11.23 -9.34 7.52
N TRP A 65 -10.93 -10.31 8.38
CA TRP A 65 -10.04 -10.16 9.53
C TRP A 65 -9.52 -11.54 9.97
N ILE A 66 -8.53 -11.53 10.86
CA ILE A 66 -8.00 -12.71 11.53
C ILE A 66 -8.41 -12.68 13.00
N THR A 67 -8.72 -13.85 13.57
CA THR A 67 -8.80 -14.06 15.02
C THR A 67 -7.91 -15.24 15.39
N ASP A 68 -7.13 -15.10 16.46
CA ASP A 68 -6.28 -16.17 16.98
C ASP A 68 -6.07 -16.03 18.50
N VAL A 69 -5.74 -17.12 19.17
CA VAL A 69 -5.36 -17.18 20.60
C VAL A 69 -3.90 -17.63 20.76
N SER A 70 -3.23 -18.06 19.68
CA SER A 70 -1.83 -18.46 19.78
C SER A 70 -0.95 -17.23 20.03
N GLY A 71 -0.72 -16.95 21.32
CA GLY A 71 0.32 -16.06 21.77
C GLY A 71 1.66 -16.75 21.55
N VAL A 72 2.28 -16.45 20.41
CA VAL A 72 3.74 -16.36 20.35
C VAL A 72 4.13 -15.02 20.94
#